data_AF-A0A194QYY2-F1
#
_entry.id   AF-A0A194QYY2-F1
#
_cell.length_a   1.000
_cell.length_b   1.000
_cell.length_c   1.000
_cell.angle_alpha   90.00
_cell.angle_beta   90.00
_cell.angle_gamma   90.00
#
_symmetry.space_group_name_H-M   'P 1'
#
loop_
_entity.id
_entity.type
_entity.pdbx_description
1 polymer ?
#
loop_
_entity_poly.entity_id
_entity_poly.type
_entity_poly.pdbx_seq_one_letter_code
_entity_poly.pdbx_strand_id
1 'polypeptide(L)'
;MVKQPTSEQSEFTMSSEDFPALPGTSTGGAAVAAGASATGAGGVTATHAPPPQPPTPQALDYTNHNDVKPRKGIQTSPDGKVTNIPETMIPNQFGIVGLLTFIRAAESNPSLVSLALGQDLTALGLNLNSPDNLYLTFAGPWADTPCRPQDLDYHVPPEYLINGAIREKLAPLRLNRYKEDLLFYLFYCFVGDVLQIAAAAELYNREWRYHMEEKVWISQAPGMPMVEKTSTYERGTYYFFDAHNWRKVVKEFHLDYSKLEGRPQLPQLTPQHLLT
;
A
#
# COMPACT_ATOMS: atom_id res chain seq x y z
N MET A 1 -5.74 67.86 12.02
CA MET A 1 -6.15 66.67 12.80
C MET A 1 -6.81 65.69 11.86
N VAL A 2 -6.08 64.66 11.41
CA VAL A 2 -6.60 63.59 10.55
C VAL A 2 -6.61 62.32 11.37
N LYS A 3 -7.80 61.71 11.52
CA LYS A 3 -8.04 60.46 12.25
C LYS A 3 -7.42 59.28 11.50
N GLN A 4 -6.63 58.47 12.21
CA GLN A 4 -6.12 57.18 11.76
C GLN A 4 -7.23 56.12 11.91
N PRO A 5 -7.41 55.17 10.97
CA PRO A 5 -8.34 54.06 11.16
C PRO A 5 -7.67 52.90 11.92
N THR A 6 -8.40 52.36 12.89
CA THR A 6 -8.07 51.18 13.70
C THR A 6 -8.14 49.93 12.81
N SER A 7 -7.08 49.12 12.77
CA SER A 7 -7.12 47.79 12.15
C SER A 7 -7.56 46.74 13.19
N GLU A 8 -8.77 46.21 13.04
CA GLU A 8 -9.12 44.92 13.66
C GLU A 8 -8.65 43.81 12.70
N GLN A 9 -7.53 43.16 13.04
CA GLN A 9 -7.19 41.86 12.48
C GLN A 9 -7.61 40.81 13.51
N SER A 10 -8.79 40.22 13.32
CA SER A 10 -9.11 38.93 13.96
C SER A 10 -8.30 37.86 13.24
N GLU A 11 -7.13 37.55 13.79
CA GLU A 11 -6.22 36.50 13.32
C GLU A 11 -6.83 35.12 13.61
N PHE A 12 -7.12 34.36 12.55
CA PHE A 12 -7.59 32.98 12.66
C PHE A 12 -6.37 32.08 12.90
N THR A 13 -6.10 31.73 14.16
CA THR A 13 -4.97 30.86 14.52
C THR A 13 -5.35 29.39 14.29
N MET A 14 -4.86 28.79 13.20
CA MET A 14 -4.99 27.33 12.97
C MET A 14 -4.11 26.57 13.97
N SER A 15 -4.73 25.77 14.83
CA SER A 15 -4.04 24.85 15.74
C SER A 15 -3.89 23.50 15.05
N SER A 16 -2.74 22.84 15.17
CA SER A 16 -2.40 21.57 14.51
C SER A 16 -3.25 20.35 14.94
N GLU A 17 -4.25 20.54 15.78
CA GLU A 17 -5.13 19.49 16.31
C GLU A 17 -6.55 19.51 15.69
N ASP A 18 -6.85 20.44 14.78
CA ASP A 18 -8.21 20.68 14.26
C ASP A 18 -8.62 19.71 13.13
N PHE A 19 -7.70 18.86 12.67
CA PHE A 19 -7.96 17.82 11.68
C PHE A 19 -7.24 16.51 12.06
N PRO A 20 -7.84 15.66 12.92
CA PRO A 20 -7.32 14.32 13.13
C PRO A 20 -7.34 13.55 11.79
N ALA A 21 -6.19 13.02 11.40
CA ALA A 21 -6.07 12.20 10.20
C ALA A 21 -7.03 11.01 10.27
N LEU A 22 -7.84 10.83 9.22
CA LEU A 22 -8.74 9.68 9.13
C LEU A 22 -7.90 8.39 9.05
N PRO A 23 -8.29 7.33 9.78
CA PRO A 23 -7.60 6.05 9.71
C PRO A 23 -7.69 5.51 8.27
N GLY A 24 -6.53 5.25 7.67
CA GLY A 24 -6.43 4.70 6.32
C GLY A 24 -7.18 3.38 6.20
N THR A 25 -7.91 3.20 5.10
CA THR A 25 -8.55 1.92 4.77
C THR A 25 -7.49 0.88 4.47
N SER A 26 -7.21 0.01 5.43
CA SER A 26 -6.33 -1.15 5.26
C SER A 26 -7.02 -2.19 4.37
N THR A 27 -6.83 -2.10 3.05
CA THR A 27 -6.95 -3.26 2.17
C THR A 27 -5.59 -3.97 2.17
N GLY A 28 -5.62 -5.28 2.45
CA GLY A 28 -4.45 -6.08 2.81
C GLY A 28 -3.28 -5.96 1.84
N GLY A 29 -2.24 -5.24 2.27
CA GLY A 29 -0.93 -5.18 1.67
C GLY A 29 0.10 -5.05 2.78
N ALA A 30 0.96 -6.06 2.93
CA ALA A 30 1.97 -6.17 3.98
C ALA A 30 2.81 -4.89 4.11
N ALA A 31 2.65 -4.19 5.23
CA ALA A 31 3.50 -3.08 5.62
C ALA A 31 4.70 -3.60 6.42
N VAL A 32 5.88 -3.24 5.93
CA VAL A 32 7.20 -3.45 6.51
C VAL A 32 7.35 -2.47 7.68
N ALA A 33 7.26 -2.95 8.92
CA ALA A 33 7.34 -2.10 10.11
C ALA A 33 8.79 -1.82 10.51
N ALA A 34 9.20 -0.56 10.51
CA ALA A 34 10.40 -0.08 11.19
C ALA A 34 10.02 0.33 12.62
N GLY A 35 10.67 -0.30 13.61
CA GLY A 35 10.41 -0.08 15.02
C GLY A 35 11.12 1.14 15.61
N ALA A 36 10.45 1.81 16.53
CA ALA A 36 11.06 2.62 17.57
C ALA A 36 10.38 2.31 18.90
N SER A 37 11.18 1.85 19.86
CA SER A 37 10.77 1.47 21.22
C SER A 37 10.81 2.69 22.13
N ALA A 38 9.78 2.86 22.97
CA ALA A 38 9.89 3.65 24.20
C ALA A 38 9.00 3.03 25.28
N THR A 39 9.66 2.53 26.32
CA THR A 39 9.11 2.05 27.59
C THR A 39 8.77 3.24 28.50
N GLY A 40 7.64 3.17 29.20
CA GLY A 40 7.28 4.15 30.23
C GLY A 40 5.99 3.78 30.93
N ALA A 41 6.11 3.12 32.09
CA ALA A 41 5.01 2.71 32.95
C ALA A 41 4.46 3.89 33.77
N GLY A 42 3.15 3.91 33.99
CA GLY A 42 2.48 4.82 34.91
C GLY A 42 0.98 4.55 34.95
N GLY A 43 0.55 3.70 35.88
CA GLY A 43 -0.85 3.32 36.06
C GLY A 43 -1.65 4.37 36.82
N VAL A 44 -2.90 4.57 36.41
CA VAL A 44 -3.98 5.03 37.29
C VAL A 44 -5.29 4.31 36.91
N THR A 45 -5.90 3.76 37.94
CA THR A 45 -7.19 3.07 37.98
C THR A 45 -8.35 4.05 37.76
N ALA A 46 -9.25 3.75 36.82
CA ALA A 46 -10.57 4.38 36.75
C ALA A 46 -11.64 3.32 36.48
N THR A 47 -12.64 3.31 37.35
CA THR A 47 -13.71 2.33 37.52
C THR A 47 -14.74 2.35 36.38
N HIS A 48 -15.22 1.15 36.05
CA HIS A 48 -16.28 0.82 35.10
C HIS A 48 -17.57 1.66 35.23
N ALA A 49 -18.05 2.16 34.09
CA ALA A 49 -19.47 2.32 33.79
C ALA A 49 -19.73 1.74 32.38
N PRO A 50 -20.79 0.94 32.16
CA PRO A 50 -21.06 0.34 30.86
C PRO A 50 -21.65 1.37 29.88
N PRO A 51 -21.37 1.25 28.56
CA PRO A 51 -21.92 2.13 27.55
C PRO A 51 -23.42 1.84 27.30
N PRO A 52 -24.21 2.85 26.87
CA PRO A 52 -25.61 2.63 26.52
C PRO A 52 -25.73 1.78 25.25
N GLN A 53 -26.62 0.79 25.28
CA GLN A 53 -26.94 -0.06 24.13
C GLN A 53 -27.57 0.75 22.98
N PRO A 54 -27.27 0.42 21.71
CA PRO A 54 -27.95 1.00 20.56
C PRO A 54 -29.41 0.49 20.50
N PRO A 55 -30.36 1.31 20.02
CA PRO A 55 -31.73 0.86 19.85
C PRO A 55 -31.80 -0.20 18.75
N THR A 56 -32.50 -1.30 19.03
CA THR A 56 -32.84 -2.37 18.09
C THR A 56 -33.60 -1.82 16.88
N PRO A 57 -33.32 -2.27 15.64
CA PRO A 57 -34.08 -1.85 14.48
C PRO A 57 -35.46 -2.53 14.50
N GLN A 58 -36.51 -1.73 14.72
CA GLN A 58 -37.89 -2.18 14.49
C GLN A 58 -38.05 -2.48 12.99
N ALA A 59 -38.52 -3.69 12.68
CA ALA A 59 -38.85 -4.12 11.33
C ALA A 59 -39.86 -3.15 10.70
N LEU A 60 -39.54 -2.60 9.53
CA LEU A 60 -40.47 -1.81 8.74
C LEU A 60 -41.47 -2.76 8.08
N ASP A 61 -42.72 -2.66 8.52
CA ASP A 61 -43.89 -3.29 7.93
C ASP A 61 -44.02 -2.85 6.46
N TYR A 62 -43.87 -3.79 5.52
CA TYR A 62 -44.18 -3.57 4.10
C TYR A 62 -45.70 -3.60 3.92
N THR A 63 -46.36 -2.50 4.24
CA THR A 63 -47.75 -2.27 3.82
C THR A 63 -47.77 -1.41 2.56
N ASN A 64 -48.25 -2.03 1.48
CA ASN A 64 -48.58 -1.42 0.20
C ASN A 64 -49.60 -0.29 0.42
N HIS A 65 -49.17 0.97 0.31
CA HIS A 65 -50.06 2.13 0.17
C HIS A 65 -49.45 3.10 -0.86
N ASN A 66 -50.21 3.31 -1.96
CA ASN A 66 -49.95 4.28 -3.01
C ASN A 66 -50.24 5.72 -2.53
N ASP A 67 -49.58 6.18 -1.47
CA ASP A 67 -49.70 7.53 -0.94
C ASP A 67 -48.37 8.28 -1.11
N VAL A 68 -48.29 9.11 -2.16
CA VAL A 68 -47.15 10.00 -2.41
C VAL A 68 -47.22 11.17 -1.43
N LYS A 69 -46.71 10.99 -0.21
CA LYS A 69 -46.35 12.12 0.66
C LYS A 69 -45.13 12.83 0.05
N PRO A 70 -45.16 14.17 -0.14
CA PRO A 70 -44.01 14.88 -0.68
C PRO A 70 -42.87 14.80 0.33
N ARG A 71 -41.76 14.14 -0.04
CA ARG A 71 -40.56 14.11 0.81
C ARG A 71 -40.09 15.55 1.02
N LYS A 72 -40.02 16.00 2.28
CA LYS A 72 -39.50 17.33 2.62
C LYS A 72 -37.99 17.38 2.29
N GLY A 73 -37.55 18.47 1.66
CA GLY A 73 -36.15 18.69 1.29
C GLY A 73 -35.85 18.47 -0.20
N ILE A 74 -34.61 18.72 -0.58
CA ILE A 74 -34.10 18.55 -1.95
C ILE A 74 -34.19 17.06 -2.31
N GLN A 75 -34.82 16.75 -3.45
CA GLN A 75 -34.99 15.36 -3.91
C GLN A 75 -34.20 15.15 -5.19
N THR A 76 -33.38 14.10 -5.20
CA THR A 76 -32.64 13.67 -6.39
C THR A 76 -33.25 12.38 -6.91
N SER A 77 -33.72 12.38 -8.15
CA SER A 77 -34.21 11.18 -8.81
C SER A 77 -33.06 10.34 -9.40
N PRO A 78 -33.28 9.04 -9.66
CA PRO A 78 -32.24 8.15 -10.21
C PRO A 78 -31.67 8.56 -11.56
N ASP A 79 -32.37 9.43 -12.30
CA ASP A 79 -31.94 10.05 -13.55
C ASP A 79 -31.05 11.30 -13.34
N GLY A 80 -30.67 11.62 -12.09
CA GLY A 80 -29.81 12.75 -11.74
C GLY A 80 -30.53 14.10 -11.66
N LYS A 81 -31.86 14.14 -11.87
CA LYS A 81 -32.65 15.37 -11.77
C LYS A 81 -32.88 15.76 -10.32
N VAL A 82 -32.55 17.00 -9.98
CA VAL A 82 -32.76 17.57 -8.64
C VAL A 82 -34.03 18.42 -8.63
N THR A 83 -34.95 18.12 -7.72
CA THR A 83 -36.25 18.79 -7.59
C THR A 83 -36.45 19.27 -6.15
N ASN A 84 -37.43 20.17 -5.93
CA ASN A 84 -37.72 20.77 -4.63
C ASN A 84 -36.55 21.63 -4.09
N ILE A 85 -35.91 22.39 -4.97
CA ILE A 85 -34.84 23.34 -4.63
C ILE A 85 -35.50 24.62 -4.09
N PRO A 86 -35.19 25.06 -2.85
CA PRO A 86 -35.71 26.32 -2.31
C PRO A 86 -35.30 27.54 -3.16
N GLU A 87 -36.15 28.56 -3.27
CA GLU A 87 -35.87 29.79 -4.02
C GLU A 87 -34.66 30.58 -3.47
N THR A 88 -34.32 30.37 -2.20
CA THR A 88 -33.13 30.97 -1.56
C THR A 88 -31.81 30.29 -1.97
N MET A 89 -31.88 29.16 -2.69
CA MET A 89 -30.73 28.36 -3.09
C MET A 89 -30.41 28.58 -4.57
N ILE A 90 -29.13 28.52 -4.91
CA ILE A 90 -28.64 28.64 -6.29
C ILE A 90 -28.94 27.33 -7.04
N PRO A 91 -29.81 27.35 -8.08
CA PRO A 91 -30.25 26.13 -8.78
C PRO A 91 -29.32 25.72 -9.95
N ASN A 92 -28.20 26.44 -10.16
CA ASN A 92 -27.29 26.22 -11.27
C ASN A 92 -26.12 25.28 -10.90
N GLN A 93 -25.26 24.98 -11.88
CA GLN A 93 -24.11 24.09 -11.73
C GLN A 93 -23.05 24.56 -10.72
N PHE A 94 -23.05 25.85 -10.35
CA PHE A 94 -22.10 26.44 -9.40
C PHE A 94 -22.64 26.42 -7.96
N GLY A 95 -23.89 26.00 -7.74
CA GLY A 95 -24.49 25.83 -6.42
C GLY A 95 -24.35 24.41 -5.86
N ILE A 96 -24.82 24.19 -4.63
CA ILE A 96 -24.82 22.87 -3.97
C ILE A 96 -25.61 21.81 -4.75
N VAL A 97 -26.63 22.24 -5.50
CA VAL A 97 -27.40 21.38 -6.42
C VAL A 97 -26.50 20.85 -7.54
N GLY A 98 -25.68 21.71 -8.14
CA GLY A 98 -24.71 21.34 -9.16
C GLY A 98 -23.68 20.34 -8.65
N LEU A 99 -23.13 20.57 -7.44
CA LEU A 99 -22.20 19.63 -6.79
C LEU A 99 -22.85 18.26 -6.55
N LEU A 100 -24.08 18.23 -6.05
CA LEU A 100 -24.80 16.97 -5.81
C LEU A 100 -25.08 16.21 -7.09
N THR A 101 -25.52 16.90 -8.15
CA THR A 101 -25.70 16.30 -9.48
C THR A 101 -24.38 15.76 -10.02
N PHE A 102 -23.26 16.47 -9.81
CA PHE A 102 -21.94 16.03 -10.24
C PHE A 102 -21.45 14.77 -9.51
N ILE A 103 -21.63 14.70 -8.19
CA ILE A 103 -21.31 13.50 -7.39
C ILE A 103 -22.14 12.29 -7.86
N ARG A 104 -23.44 12.48 -8.11
CA ARG A 104 -24.32 11.41 -8.62
C ARG A 104 -23.96 10.97 -10.04
N ALA A 105 -23.60 11.91 -10.91
CA ALA A 105 -23.13 11.58 -12.25
C ALA A 105 -21.87 10.71 -12.20
N ALA A 106 -20.99 10.93 -11.23
CA ALA A 106 -19.80 10.10 -11.01
C ALA A 106 -20.11 8.66 -10.61
N GLU A 107 -21.23 8.37 -9.94
CA GLU A 107 -21.66 6.98 -9.65
C GLU A 107 -21.92 6.19 -10.95
N SER A 108 -22.39 6.87 -12.00
CA SER A 108 -22.69 6.28 -13.30
C SER A 108 -21.58 6.38 -14.33
N ASN A 109 -20.59 7.27 -14.13
CA ASN A 109 -19.56 7.58 -15.10
C ASN A 109 -18.15 7.53 -14.47
N PRO A 110 -17.39 6.44 -14.69
CA PRO A 110 -16.07 6.24 -14.09
C PRO A 110 -15.07 7.37 -14.34
N SER A 111 -15.18 8.07 -15.47
CA SER A 111 -14.29 9.19 -15.83
C SER A 111 -14.45 10.40 -14.90
N LEU A 112 -15.63 10.58 -14.29
CA LEU A 112 -15.92 11.68 -13.38
C LEU A 112 -15.62 11.36 -11.92
N VAL A 113 -15.44 10.07 -11.58
CA VAL A 113 -15.15 9.62 -10.20
C VAL A 113 -13.92 10.32 -9.64
N SER A 114 -12.81 10.32 -10.39
CA SER A 114 -11.56 10.96 -9.93
C SER A 114 -11.73 12.47 -9.69
N LEU A 115 -12.54 13.16 -10.50
CA LEU A 115 -12.75 14.61 -10.35
C LEU A 115 -13.79 14.97 -9.29
N ALA A 116 -14.84 14.16 -9.13
CA ALA A 116 -15.97 14.44 -8.23
C ALA A 116 -15.75 13.90 -6.81
N LEU A 117 -15.29 12.65 -6.71
CA LEU A 117 -15.09 11.94 -5.45
C LEU A 117 -13.63 11.92 -5.01
N GLY A 118 -12.71 12.16 -5.95
CA GLY A 118 -11.27 12.09 -5.70
C GLY A 118 -10.71 10.69 -5.87
N GLN A 119 -9.42 10.58 -5.58
CA GLN A 119 -8.72 9.30 -5.46
C GLN A 119 -7.97 9.29 -4.13
N ASP A 120 -7.80 8.10 -3.57
CA ASP A 120 -6.91 7.92 -2.43
C ASP A 120 -5.47 8.12 -2.89
N LEU A 121 -4.89 9.27 -2.53
CA LEU A 121 -3.53 9.62 -2.89
C LEU A 121 -2.48 8.74 -2.17
N THR A 122 -2.85 8.09 -1.06
CA THR A 122 -1.96 7.18 -0.34
C THR A 122 -1.74 5.87 -1.10
N ALA A 123 -2.65 5.54 -2.02
CA ALA A 123 -2.55 4.38 -2.90
C ALA A 123 -1.61 4.60 -4.11
N LEU A 124 -1.06 5.81 -4.28
CA LEU A 124 -0.17 6.16 -5.41
C LEU A 124 1.29 5.75 -5.20
N GLY A 125 1.60 4.94 -4.17
CA GLY A 125 2.97 4.48 -3.92
C GLY A 125 3.91 5.54 -3.34
N LEU A 126 3.39 6.70 -2.95
CA LEU A 126 4.14 7.77 -2.29
C LEU A 126 3.92 7.71 -0.78
N ASN A 127 5.01 7.78 -0.02
CA ASN A 127 4.92 7.91 1.43
C ASN A 127 4.65 9.36 1.83
N LEU A 128 3.39 9.79 1.77
CA LEU A 128 2.96 11.15 2.13
C LEU A 128 3.17 11.49 3.61
N ASN A 129 3.48 10.50 4.45
CA ASN A 129 3.81 10.66 5.86
C ASN A 129 5.33 10.73 6.12
N SER A 130 6.15 10.71 5.06
CA SER A 130 7.60 10.82 5.19
C SER A 130 8.00 12.17 5.79
N PRO A 131 8.88 12.21 6.81
CA PRO A 131 9.46 13.46 7.29
C PRO A 131 10.46 14.05 6.27
N ASP A 132 10.97 13.21 5.36
CA ASP A 132 11.95 13.58 4.33
C ASP A 132 11.30 13.97 3.00
N ASN A 133 12.04 14.73 2.20
CA ASN A 133 11.64 15.17 0.86
C ASN A 133 11.50 14.00 -0.13
N LEU A 134 10.31 13.86 -0.72
CA LEU A 134 10.01 12.79 -1.68
C LEU A 134 10.68 12.96 -3.06
N TYR A 135 11.02 14.20 -3.45
CA TYR A 135 11.54 14.47 -4.79
C TYR A 135 12.90 13.83 -5.08
N LEU A 136 13.68 13.53 -4.03
CA LEU A 136 15.01 12.94 -4.16
C LEU A 136 14.97 11.48 -4.65
N THR A 137 13.89 10.77 -4.36
CA THR A 137 13.68 9.37 -4.76
C THR A 137 12.45 9.26 -5.66
N PHE A 138 12.07 10.34 -6.35
CA PHE A 138 10.90 10.31 -7.22
C PHE A 138 11.21 9.61 -8.54
N ALA A 139 10.68 8.40 -8.71
CA ALA A 139 10.91 7.56 -9.89
C ALA A 139 10.16 8.00 -11.16
N GLY A 140 9.25 8.97 -11.02
CA GLY A 140 8.47 9.52 -12.12
C GLY A 140 6.97 9.38 -11.92
N PRO A 141 6.16 9.96 -12.81
CA PRO A 141 4.71 10.09 -12.62
C PRO A 141 3.92 8.78 -12.79
N TRP A 142 4.55 7.72 -13.30
CA TRP A 142 3.92 6.40 -13.50
C TRP A 142 4.57 5.29 -12.65
N ALA A 143 5.50 5.65 -11.77
CA ALA A 143 6.17 4.68 -10.92
C ALA A 143 5.36 4.43 -9.65
N ASP A 144 5.09 3.17 -9.35
CA ASP A 144 4.38 2.76 -8.13
C ASP A 144 5.29 2.71 -6.89
N THR A 145 6.61 2.89 -7.08
CA THR A 145 7.60 2.83 -6.00
C THR A 145 8.68 3.91 -6.18
N PRO A 146 9.30 4.39 -5.08
CA PRO A 146 10.44 5.31 -5.16
C PRO A 146 11.64 4.73 -5.92
N CYS A 147 12.53 5.60 -6.41
CA CYS A 147 13.80 5.21 -7.01
C CYS A 147 14.58 4.31 -6.05
N ARG A 148 15.11 3.21 -6.59
CA ARG A 148 16.03 2.35 -5.84
C ARG A 148 17.42 3.00 -5.86
N PRO A 149 18.29 2.71 -4.87
CA PRO A 149 19.64 3.28 -4.86
C PRO A 149 20.44 3.04 -6.14
N GLN A 150 20.22 1.90 -6.82
CA GLN A 150 20.87 1.59 -8.09
C GLN A 150 20.33 2.37 -9.30
N ASP A 151 19.15 2.99 -9.19
CA ASP A 151 18.55 3.81 -10.25
C ASP A 151 18.99 5.28 -10.13
N LEU A 152 19.63 5.66 -9.03
CA LEU A 152 20.07 7.02 -8.76
C LEU A 152 21.53 7.20 -9.20
N ASP A 153 21.76 8.17 -10.08
CA ASP A 153 23.10 8.60 -10.41
C ASP A 153 23.73 9.31 -9.21
N TYR A 154 24.89 8.80 -8.79
CA TYR A 154 25.67 9.38 -7.70
C TYR A 154 27.09 9.65 -8.15
N HIS A 155 27.64 10.79 -7.75
CA HIS A 155 29.02 11.14 -8.06
C HIS A 155 29.99 10.27 -7.23
N VAL A 156 30.43 9.18 -7.82
CA VAL A 156 31.42 8.28 -7.23
C VAL A 156 32.85 8.72 -7.58
N PRO A 157 33.84 8.46 -6.71
CA PRO A 157 35.25 8.61 -7.06
C PRO A 157 35.60 7.89 -8.38
N PRO A 158 36.46 8.46 -9.23
CA PRO A 158 36.80 7.90 -10.53
C PRO A 158 37.40 6.48 -10.44
N GLU A 159 37.98 6.12 -9.30
CA GLU A 159 38.52 4.79 -9.01
C GLU A 159 37.44 3.69 -9.01
N TYR A 160 36.17 4.03 -8.78
CA TYR A 160 35.06 3.06 -8.82
C TYR A 160 34.49 2.87 -10.24
N LEU A 161 34.85 3.73 -11.20
CA LEU A 161 34.39 3.65 -12.61
C LEU A 161 35.18 2.62 -13.42
N ILE A 162 35.34 1.41 -12.87
CA ILE A 162 36.20 0.36 -13.40
C ILE A 162 35.66 -0.31 -14.67
N ASN A 163 34.35 -0.22 -14.92
CA ASN A 163 33.70 -0.93 -16.03
C ASN A 163 34.38 -0.62 -17.37
N GLY A 164 34.74 0.64 -17.64
CA GLY A 164 35.43 1.02 -18.87
C GLY A 164 36.79 0.33 -19.08
N ALA A 165 37.52 0.03 -18.00
CA ALA A 165 38.86 -0.57 -18.06
C ALA A 165 38.84 -2.11 -18.09
N ILE A 166 37.85 -2.75 -17.47
CA ILE A 166 37.82 -4.22 -17.29
C ILE A 166 36.62 -4.92 -17.93
N ARG A 167 35.80 -4.21 -18.72
CA ARG A 167 34.56 -4.76 -19.32
C ARG A 167 34.75 -6.14 -19.95
N GLU A 168 35.80 -6.29 -20.76
CA GLU A 168 36.08 -7.55 -21.48
C GLU A 168 36.60 -8.67 -20.58
N LYS A 169 37.14 -8.32 -19.41
CA LYS A 169 37.67 -9.27 -18.42
C LYS A 169 36.63 -9.67 -17.37
N LEU A 170 35.50 -8.96 -17.30
CA LEU A 170 34.48 -9.19 -16.28
C LEU A 170 33.76 -10.51 -16.57
N ALA A 171 33.65 -11.36 -15.54
CA ALA A 171 32.93 -12.61 -15.68
C ALA A 171 31.44 -12.35 -16.00
N PRO A 172 30.83 -13.09 -16.93
CA PRO A 172 29.41 -12.97 -17.21
C PRO A 172 28.60 -13.32 -15.96
N LEU A 173 27.43 -12.69 -15.83
CA LEU A 173 26.53 -12.94 -14.71
C LEU A 173 26.05 -14.39 -14.74
N ARG A 174 26.44 -15.17 -13.73
CA ARG A 174 26.09 -16.59 -13.60
C ARG A 174 25.60 -16.87 -12.19
N LEU A 175 24.28 -16.87 -12.03
CA LEU A 175 23.61 -16.96 -10.72
C LEU A 175 23.97 -18.22 -9.93
N ASN A 176 24.19 -19.35 -10.61
CA ASN A 176 24.63 -20.58 -9.99
C ASN A 176 25.98 -20.48 -9.25
N ARG A 177 26.85 -19.50 -9.58
CA ARG A 177 28.13 -19.27 -8.89
C ARG A 177 28.01 -18.39 -7.65
N TYR A 178 26.90 -17.69 -7.48
CA TYR A 178 26.70 -16.75 -6.40
C TYR A 178 26.18 -17.45 -5.14
N LYS A 179 26.47 -16.87 -3.98
CA LYS A 179 25.95 -17.33 -2.69
C LYS A 179 24.47 -16.95 -2.55
N GLU A 180 23.76 -17.65 -1.67
CA GLU A 180 22.34 -17.37 -1.37
C GLU A 180 22.09 -15.91 -0.99
N ASP A 181 23.01 -15.31 -0.22
CA ASP A 181 22.97 -13.91 0.19
C ASP A 181 22.77 -12.94 -1.00
N LEU A 182 23.56 -13.10 -2.06
CA LEU A 182 23.41 -12.29 -3.27
C LEU A 182 22.12 -12.63 -4.03
N LEU A 183 21.65 -13.88 -3.98
CA LEU A 183 20.36 -14.24 -4.59
C LEU A 183 19.18 -13.59 -3.85
N PHE A 184 19.22 -13.54 -2.52
CA PHE A 184 18.23 -12.80 -1.73
C PHE A 184 18.29 -11.30 -2.04
N TYR A 185 19.49 -10.73 -2.17
CA TYR A 185 19.66 -9.34 -2.58
C TYR A 185 19.01 -9.08 -3.94
N LEU A 186 19.29 -9.91 -4.94
CA LEU A 186 18.69 -9.77 -6.26
C LEU A 186 17.15 -9.92 -6.21
N PHE A 187 16.63 -10.87 -5.42
CA PHE A 187 15.20 -11.10 -5.29
C PHE A 187 14.44 -9.93 -4.63
N TYR A 188 14.99 -9.36 -3.56
CA TYR A 188 14.32 -8.29 -2.79
C TYR A 188 14.59 -6.88 -3.35
N CYS A 189 15.70 -6.66 -4.07
CA CYS A 189 16.06 -5.33 -4.59
C CYS A 189 15.65 -5.10 -6.05
N PHE A 190 15.40 -6.14 -6.84
CA PHE A 190 15.03 -6.03 -8.26
C PHE A 190 13.58 -6.48 -8.51
N VAL A 191 12.65 -6.01 -7.68
CA VAL A 191 11.23 -6.34 -7.79
C VAL A 191 10.69 -5.96 -9.18
N GLY A 192 9.99 -6.89 -9.82
CA GLY A 192 9.43 -6.70 -11.17
C GLY A 192 10.44 -6.87 -12.32
N ASP A 193 11.70 -7.19 -12.02
CA ASP A 193 12.74 -7.43 -13.01
C ASP A 193 12.93 -8.93 -13.30
N VAL A 194 13.50 -9.25 -14.47
CA VAL A 194 13.96 -10.59 -14.83
C VAL A 194 14.97 -11.12 -13.80
N LEU A 195 15.78 -10.24 -13.20
CA LEU A 195 16.74 -10.62 -12.16
C LEU A 195 16.07 -11.21 -10.90
N GLN A 196 14.90 -10.72 -10.50
CA GLN A 196 14.16 -11.28 -9.37
C GLN A 196 13.71 -12.71 -9.68
N ILE A 197 13.14 -12.95 -10.86
CA ILE A 197 12.67 -14.29 -11.26
C ILE A 197 13.85 -15.25 -11.44
N ALA A 198 14.96 -14.77 -11.99
CA ALA A 198 16.17 -15.59 -12.16
C ALA A 198 16.79 -15.96 -10.81
N ALA A 199 16.83 -15.03 -9.84
CA ALA A 199 17.27 -15.33 -8.48
C ALA A 199 16.32 -16.31 -7.77
N ALA A 200 15.01 -16.14 -7.93
CA ALA A 200 14.00 -17.06 -7.40
C ALA A 200 14.17 -18.48 -7.95
N ALA A 201 14.42 -18.62 -9.25
CA ALA A 201 14.65 -19.93 -9.88
C ALA A 201 15.89 -20.63 -9.30
N GLU A 202 16.96 -19.88 -9.03
CA GLU A 202 18.19 -20.43 -8.44
C GLU A 202 18.06 -20.74 -6.96
N LEU A 203 17.30 -19.94 -6.20
CA LEU A 203 16.90 -20.27 -4.83
C LEU A 203 16.06 -21.57 -4.81
N TYR A 204 15.12 -21.70 -5.74
CA TYR A 204 14.31 -22.92 -5.88
C TYR A 204 15.16 -24.17 -6.16
N ASN A 205 16.17 -24.05 -7.04
CA ASN A 205 17.13 -25.12 -7.32
C ASN A 205 17.96 -25.51 -6.09
N ARG A 206 18.09 -24.61 -5.12
CA ARG A 206 18.80 -24.82 -3.83
C ARG A 206 17.84 -25.16 -2.69
N GLU A 207 16.69 -25.75 -3.02
CA GLU A 207 15.70 -26.24 -2.05
C GLU A 207 15.08 -25.14 -1.17
N TRP A 208 15.15 -23.88 -1.61
CA TRP A 208 14.32 -22.83 -1.04
C TRP A 208 12.93 -22.85 -1.67
N ARG A 209 11.91 -22.58 -0.89
CA ARG A 209 10.52 -22.47 -1.31
C ARG A 209 9.97 -21.14 -0.82
N TYR A 210 9.28 -20.43 -1.69
CA TYR A 210 8.68 -19.15 -1.33
C TYR A 210 7.27 -19.41 -0.80
N HIS A 211 6.96 -18.87 0.39
CA HIS A 211 5.63 -18.95 0.98
C HIS A 211 4.82 -17.73 0.57
N MET A 212 3.73 -17.92 -0.19
CA MET A 212 3.02 -16.81 -0.85
C MET A 212 2.32 -15.85 0.13
N GLU A 213 1.85 -16.35 1.27
CA GLU A 213 1.16 -15.52 2.28
C GLU A 213 2.13 -14.82 3.24
N GLU A 214 3.04 -15.56 3.86
CA GLU A 214 4.10 -15.02 4.72
C GLU A 214 5.15 -14.19 3.95
N LYS A 215 5.23 -14.34 2.62
CA LYS A 215 6.16 -13.63 1.72
C LYS A 215 7.64 -13.81 2.08
N VAL A 216 8.01 -15.02 2.50
CA VAL A 216 9.38 -15.37 2.90
C VAL A 216 9.86 -16.62 2.16
N TRP A 217 11.18 -16.69 1.98
CA TRP A 217 11.86 -17.89 1.53
C TRP A 217 12.13 -18.82 2.72
N ILE A 218 11.75 -20.08 2.57
CA ILE A 218 11.87 -21.14 3.59
C ILE A 218 12.67 -22.30 3.00
N SER A 219 13.55 -22.91 3.80
CA SER A 219 14.28 -24.11 3.43
C SER A 219 14.41 -25.05 4.62
N GLN A 220 14.53 -26.35 4.34
CA GLN A 220 14.68 -27.35 5.37
C GLN A 220 16.00 -27.17 6.12
N ALA A 221 15.94 -27.11 7.45
CA ALA A 221 17.14 -27.04 8.27
C ALA A 221 17.83 -28.42 8.34
N PRO A 222 19.11 -28.56 7.95
CA PRO A 222 19.81 -29.83 8.00
C PRO A 222 19.85 -30.37 9.44
N GLY A 223 19.42 -31.62 9.63
CA GLY A 223 19.44 -32.30 10.93
C GLY A 223 18.30 -31.90 11.90
N MET A 224 17.34 -31.07 11.48
CA MET A 224 16.17 -30.75 12.30
C MET A 224 15.04 -31.76 12.07
N PRO A 225 14.32 -32.18 13.12
CA PRO A 225 13.24 -33.14 12.99
C PRO A 225 12.04 -32.54 12.25
N MET A 226 11.56 -33.25 11.23
CA MET A 226 10.20 -33.07 10.71
C MET A 226 9.24 -33.71 11.71
N VAL A 227 8.31 -32.91 12.24
CA VAL A 227 7.35 -33.36 13.26
C VAL A 227 6.23 -34.15 12.59
N GLU A 228 5.77 -33.69 11.43
CA GLU A 228 4.63 -34.27 10.74
C GLU A 228 4.72 -33.99 9.24
N LYS A 229 4.44 -35.01 8.42
CA LYS A 229 4.40 -34.87 6.97
C LYS A 229 3.23 -35.64 6.41
N THR A 230 2.33 -34.90 5.77
CA THR A 230 1.12 -35.41 5.11
C THR A 230 1.20 -35.10 3.61
N SER A 231 0.24 -35.59 2.82
CA SER A 231 0.11 -35.27 1.40
C SER A 231 -0.22 -33.81 1.11
N THR A 232 -0.81 -33.08 2.06
CA THR A 232 -1.28 -31.70 1.90
C THR A 232 -0.45 -30.65 2.62
N TYR A 233 0.22 -31.03 3.71
CA TYR A 233 1.02 -30.13 4.52
C TYR A 233 2.19 -30.86 5.21
N GLU A 234 3.14 -30.08 5.70
CA GLU A 234 4.18 -30.54 6.62
C GLU A 234 4.40 -29.56 7.77
N ARG A 235 4.79 -30.07 8.93
CA ARG A 235 5.11 -29.28 10.11
C ARG A 235 6.47 -29.67 10.66
N GLY A 236 7.29 -28.68 10.96
CA GLY A 236 8.65 -28.89 11.43
C GLY A 236 9.41 -27.60 11.65
N THR A 237 10.68 -27.74 11.97
CA THR A 237 11.60 -26.61 12.15
C THR A 237 12.36 -26.34 10.85
N TYR A 238 12.24 -25.12 10.33
CA TYR A 238 12.84 -24.69 9.07
C TYR A 238 13.73 -23.47 9.27
N TYR A 239 14.61 -23.22 8.29
CA TYR A 239 15.17 -21.89 8.12
C TYR A 239 14.21 -21.05 7.30
N PHE A 240 14.01 -19.80 7.69
CA PHE A 240 13.51 -18.77 6.78
C PHE A 240 14.52 -17.62 6.68
N PHE A 241 14.50 -16.91 5.56
CA PHE A 241 15.33 -15.72 5.40
C PHE A 241 14.55 -14.48 5.83
N ASP A 242 15.01 -13.81 6.89
CA ASP A 242 14.47 -12.55 7.36
C ASP A 242 15.16 -11.40 6.61
N ALA A 243 14.44 -10.83 5.64
CA ALA A 243 14.95 -9.74 4.80
C ALA A 243 15.15 -8.43 5.59
N HIS A 244 14.40 -8.20 6.68
CA HIS A 244 14.52 -6.98 7.48
C HIS A 244 15.80 -6.97 8.29
N ASN A 245 16.12 -8.11 8.91
CA ASN A 245 17.34 -8.28 9.70
C ASN A 245 18.50 -8.91 8.92
N TRP A 246 18.31 -9.15 7.62
CA TRP A 246 19.27 -9.74 6.70
C TRP A 246 19.95 -11.02 7.22
N ARG A 247 19.16 -11.99 7.70
CA ARG A 247 19.71 -13.23 8.31
C ARG A 247 18.79 -14.44 8.14
N LYS A 248 19.39 -15.64 8.21
CA LYS A 248 18.63 -16.89 8.31
C LYS A 248 18.21 -17.12 9.76
N VAL A 249 16.93 -17.39 9.97
CA VAL A 249 16.33 -17.60 11.29
C VAL A 249 15.68 -18.97 11.33
N VAL A 250 15.86 -19.68 12.44
CA VAL A 250 15.22 -20.96 12.72
C VAL A 250 13.84 -20.70 13.30
N LYS A 251 12.79 -21.29 12.72
CA LYS A 251 11.41 -21.16 13.22
C LYS A 251 10.62 -22.42 12.90
N GLU A 252 9.66 -22.74 13.75
CA GLU A 252 8.67 -23.78 13.47
C GLU A 252 7.63 -23.24 12.47
N PHE A 253 7.36 -24.01 11.42
CA PHE A 253 6.33 -23.70 10.45
C PHE A 253 5.35 -24.85 10.28
N HIS A 254 4.09 -24.48 10.03
CA HIS A 254 3.08 -25.33 9.42
C HIS A 254 2.96 -24.92 7.95
N LEU A 255 3.48 -25.75 7.04
CA LEU A 255 3.59 -25.45 5.61
C LEU A 255 2.52 -26.20 4.84
N ASP A 256 1.47 -25.50 4.46
CA ASP A 256 0.50 -25.98 3.48
C ASP A 256 1.12 -25.92 2.08
N TYR A 257 1.18 -27.05 1.38
CA TYR A 257 1.83 -27.07 0.05
C TYR A 257 1.10 -26.20 -0.98
N SER A 258 -0.19 -25.92 -0.78
CA SER A 258 -0.96 -24.99 -1.62
C SER A 258 -0.53 -23.52 -1.47
N LYS A 259 0.17 -23.17 -0.38
CA LYS A 259 0.68 -21.83 -0.10
C LYS A 259 2.14 -21.66 -0.48
N LEU A 260 2.81 -22.74 -0.89
CA LEU A 260 4.16 -22.70 -1.42
C LEU A 260 4.13 -22.48 -2.93
N GLU A 261 4.98 -21.58 -3.39
CA GLU A 261 5.10 -21.29 -4.80
C GLU A 261 5.79 -22.45 -5.55
N GLY A 262 5.32 -22.73 -6.76
CA GLY A 262 5.94 -23.69 -7.66
C GLY A 262 7.27 -23.19 -8.23
N ARG A 263 7.83 -23.92 -9.18
CA ARG A 263 9.05 -23.51 -9.87
C ARG A 263 8.81 -22.20 -10.65
N PRO A 264 9.58 -21.14 -10.41
CA PRO A 264 9.44 -19.88 -11.15
C PRO A 264 9.63 -20.09 -12.66
N GLN A 265 8.76 -19.47 -13.46
CA GLN A 265 8.83 -19.52 -14.92
C GLN A 265 9.56 -18.26 -15.42
N LEU A 266 10.68 -18.45 -16.10
CA LEU A 266 11.40 -17.34 -16.72
C LEU A 266 10.60 -16.81 -17.91
N PRO A 267 10.29 -15.50 -17.98
CA PRO A 267 9.64 -14.93 -19.15
C PRO A 267 10.49 -15.19 -20.39
N GLN A 268 9.87 -15.67 -21.47
CA GLN A 268 10.54 -15.68 -22.77
C GLN A 268 10.66 -14.23 -23.23
N LEU A 269 11.89 -13.73 -23.34
CA LEU A 269 12.16 -12.39 -23.84
C LEU A 269 11.67 -12.29 -25.30
N THR A 270 10.44 -11.83 -25.49
CA THR A 270 9.96 -11.43 -26.81
C THR A 270 10.50 -10.02 -27.12
N PRO A 271 10.89 -9.72 -28.38
CA PRO A 271 11.56 -8.46 -28.72
C PRO A 271 10.77 -7.16 -28.46
N GLN A 272 9.51 -7.24 -28.00
CA GLN A 272 8.63 -6.07 -27.87
C GLN A 272 8.88 -5.22 -26.61
N HIS A 273 9.62 -5.73 -25.62
CA HIS A 273 9.90 -4.98 -24.37
C HIS A 273 11.20 -4.16 -24.37
N LEU A 274 11.92 -4.10 -25.51
CA LEU A 274 13.15 -3.30 -25.65
C LEU A 274 12.92 -1.82 -26.01
N LEU A 275 11.66 -1.37 -26.04
CA LEU A 275 11.25 -0.01 -26.42
C LEU A 275 10.16 0.53 -25.48
N THR A 276 10.47 0.65 -24.20
CA THR A 276 9.81 1.60 -23.28
C THR A 276 10.79 1.99 -22.21
#